data_AF-A0A2D7QLZ6-F1
#
_entry.id   AF-A0A2D7QLZ6-F1
#
_cell.length_a   1.000
_cell.length_b   1.000
_cell.length_c   1.000
_cell.angle_alpha   90.00
_cell.angle_beta   90.00
_cell.angle_gamma   90.00
#
_symmetry.space_group_name_H-M   'P 1'
#
loop_
_entity.id
_entity.type
_entity.pdbx_description
1 polymer ?
#
loop_
_entity_poly.entity_id
_entity_poly.type
_entity_poly.pdbx_seq_one_letter_code
_entity_poly.pdbx_strand_id
1 'polypeptide(L)'
;MSILKKIFSTGAKELVESVGEVIDELHTSEEEKEQTYNELKKMIEEYDYKMQQEVTKRWESDNLQSSWLPRNIRPLSLAFLLIVLTVFTLIDFKYVNLSIKDTWIDLWQILSITAFGAYFGSRGLEKINKKK
;
A
#
# COMPACT_ATOMS: atom_id res chain seq x y z
N MET A 1 2.31 8.84 8.55
CA MET A 1 3.77 9.07 8.57
C MET A 1 4.25 10.11 9.58
N SER A 2 3.40 10.96 10.18
CA SER A 2 3.85 11.99 11.15
C SER A 2 4.02 11.47 12.60
N ILE A 3 3.22 10.48 13.00
CA ILE A 3 3.19 9.97 14.39
C ILE A 3 4.39 9.05 14.70
N LEU A 4 4.72 8.13 13.78
CA LEU A 4 5.92 7.27 13.93
C LEU A 4 7.22 8.09 13.94
N LYS A 5 7.30 9.14 13.10
CA LYS A 5 8.45 10.06 13.08
C LYS A 5 8.54 10.86 14.38
N LYS A 6 7.41 11.25 14.99
CA LYS A 6 7.38 11.92 16.29
C LYS A 6 7.83 10.99 17.43
N ILE A 7 7.31 9.77 17.50
CA ILE A 7 7.65 8.80 18.57
C ILE A 7 9.13 8.40 18.50
N PHE A 8 9.65 8.09 17.30
CA PHE A 8 11.08 7.82 17.13
C PHE A 8 11.95 9.05 17.34
N SER A 9 11.50 10.26 16.94
CA SER A 9 12.26 11.49 17.22
C SER A 9 12.33 11.82 18.71
N THR A 10 11.28 11.51 19.48
CA THR A 10 11.27 11.74 20.93
C THR A 10 12.20 10.75 21.62
N GLY A 11 12.15 9.46 21.28
CA GLY A 11 13.05 8.45 21.85
C GLY A 11 14.51 8.63 21.44
N ALA A 12 14.80 9.02 20.20
CA ALA A 12 16.16 9.34 19.75
C ALA A 12 16.70 10.60 20.44
N LYS A 13 15.84 11.60 20.70
CA LYS A 13 16.24 12.82 21.42
C LYS A 13 16.53 12.55 22.90
N GLU A 14 15.71 11.73 23.57
CA GLU A 14 15.96 11.28 24.94
C GLU A 14 17.24 10.44 25.05
N LEU A 15 17.52 9.56 24.07
CA LEU A 15 18.77 8.80 24.04
C LEU A 15 19.98 9.73 23.88
N VAL A 16 19.89 10.72 22.99
CA VAL A 16 20.97 11.68 22.77
C VAL A 16 21.17 12.61 23.98
N GLU A 17 20.10 13.05 24.65
CA GLU A 17 20.18 13.80 25.91
C GLU A 17 20.78 12.95 27.04
N SER A 18 20.37 11.68 27.18
CA SER A 18 20.91 10.78 28.20
C SER A 18 22.41 10.46 27.99
N VAL A 19 22.85 10.35 26.74
CA VAL A 19 24.27 10.16 26.42
C VAL A 19 25.04 11.48 26.61
N GLY A 20 24.41 12.63 26.34
CA GLY A 20 24.95 13.95 26.65
C GLY A 20 25.20 14.15 28.15
N GLU A 21 24.27 13.75 29.02
CA GLU A 21 24.44 13.81 30.48
C GLU A 21 25.61 12.93 30.97
N VAL A 22 25.77 11.72 30.41
CA VAL A 22 26.89 10.81 30.74
C VAL A 22 28.23 11.36 30.26
N ILE A 23 28.26 12.03 29.11
CA ILE A 23 29.46 12.71 28.60
C ILE A 23 29.74 13.99 29.40
N ASP A 24 28.72 14.66 29.93
CA ASP A 24 28.88 15.83 30.81
C ASP A 24 29.47 15.45 32.19
N GLU A 25 29.12 14.27 32.71
CA GLU A 25 29.71 13.72 33.94
C GLU A 25 31.20 13.36 33.78
N LEU A 26 31.63 13.01 32.56
CA LEU A 26 33.02 12.86 32.18
C LEU A 26 33.58 14.22 31.71
N HIS A 27 34.11 15.06 32.61
CA HIS A 27 34.73 16.37 32.31
C HIS A 27 35.57 16.45 31.01
N THR A 28 34.91 16.65 29.88
CA THR A 28 35.47 16.61 28.51
C THR A 28 35.27 17.99 27.87
N SER A 29 36.17 18.41 26.98
CA SER A 29 36.13 19.75 26.37
C SER A 29 34.89 19.94 25.49
N GLU A 30 34.39 21.18 25.35
CA GLU A 30 33.19 21.50 24.56
C GLU A 30 33.30 21.04 23.08
N GLU A 31 34.50 21.11 22.49
CA GLU A 31 34.75 20.64 21.11
C GLU A 31 34.63 19.12 20.97
N GLU A 32 35.16 18.35 21.92
CA GLU A 32 35.06 16.88 21.92
C GLU A 32 33.60 16.42 22.16
N LYS A 33 32.82 17.18 22.93
CA LYS A 33 31.37 16.95 23.12
C LYS A 33 30.57 17.18 21.85
N GLU A 34 30.81 18.29 21.16
CA GLU A 34 30.11 18.62 19.91
C GLU A 34 30.44 17.60 18.80
N GLN A 35 31.70 17.17 18.72
CA GLN A 35 32.11 16.10 17.80
C GLN A 35 31.39 14.78 18.11
N THR A 36 31.33 14.39 19.38
CA THR A 36 30.66 13.14 19.79
C THR A 36 29.15 13.20 19.54
N TYR A 37 28.50 14.34 19.79
CA TYR A 37 27.08 14.55 19.48
C TYR A 37 26.79 14.43 17.98
N ASN A 38 27.65 15.02 17.14
CA ASN A 38 27.53 14.97 15.69
C ASN A 38 27.76 13.54 15.15
N GLU A 39 28.70 12.79 15.72
CA GLU A 39 28.92 11.38 15.37
C GLU A 39 27.74 10.48 15.79
N LEU A 40 27.21 10.67 16.99
CA LEU A 40 26.00 9.97 17.46
C LEU A 40 24.80 10.25 16.56
N LYS A 41 24.59 11.52 16.20
CA LYS A 41 23.50 11.91 15.30
C LYS A 41 23.64 11.24 13.93
N LYS A 42 24.84 11.25 13.35
CA LYS A 42 25.11 10.53 12.08
C LYS A 42 24.85 9.04 12.20
N MET A 43 25.26 8.41 13.31
CA MET A 43 25.06 6.98 13.54
C MET A 43 23.56 6.63 13.64
N ILE A 44 22.77 7.45 14.31
CA ILE A 44 21.31 7.30 14.40
C ILE A 44 20.66 7.48 13.02
N GLU A 45 21.05 8.51 12.27
CA GLU A 45 20.54 8.75 10.91
C GLU A 45 20.88 7.60 9.95
N GLU A 46 22.09 7.04 10.05
CA GLU A 46 22.51 5.90 9.23
C GLU A 46 21.77 4.61 9.61
N TYR A 47 21.51 4.40 10.90
CA TYR A 47 20.70 3.29 11.39
C TYR A 47 19.25 3.39 10.89
N ASP A 48 18.64 4.57 10.98
CA ASP A 48 17.30 4.83 10.45
C ASP A 48 17.24 4.60 8.95
N TYR A 49 18.26 5.05 8.22
CA TYR A 49 18.35 4.82 6.77
C TYR A 49 18.42 3.33 6.43
N LYS A 50 19.28 2.55 7.12
CA LYS A 50 19.37 1.10 6.94
C LYS A 50 18.05 0.39 7.28
N MET A 51 17.38 0.80 8.36
CA MET A 51 16.08 0.27 8.73
C MET A 51 15.03 0.53 7.64
N GLN A 52 14.97 1.74 7.08
CA GLN A 52 14.05 2.07 5.99
C GLN A 52 14.34 1.28 4.71
N GLN A 53 15.61 1.00 4.42
CA GLN A 53 15.97 0.12 3.30
C GLN A 53 15.44 -1.30 3.51
N GLU A 54 15.59 -1.88 4.70
CA GLU A 54 15.10 -3.24 4.98
C GLU A 54 13.56 -3.32 4.91
N VAL A 55 12.86 -2.28 5.37
CA VAL A 55 11.40 -2.17 5.20
C VAL A 55 11.03 -2.12 3.71
N THR A 56 11.77 -1.34 2.92
CA THR A 56 11.55 -1.22 1.48
C THR A 56 11.83 -2.55 0.76
N LYS A 57 12.92 -3.23 1.07
CA LYS A 57 13.26 -4.56 0.54
C LYS A 57 12.19 -5.59 0.87
N ARG A 58 11.61 -5.54 2.08
CA ARG A 58 10.49 -6.39 2.45
C ARG A 58 9.26 -6.10 1.60
N TRP A 59 8.90 -4.82 1.44
CA TRP A 59 7.78 -4.42 0.59
C TRP A 59 8.01 -4.79 -0.88
N GLU A 60 9.23 -4.64 -1.38
CA GLU A 60 9.62 -5.07 -2.72
C GLU A 60 9.53 -6.59 -2.85
N SER A 61 10.00 -7.36 -1.87
CA SER A 61 9.86 -8.83 -1.85
C SER A 61 8.39 -9.27 -1.86
N ASP A 62 7.57 -8.62 -1.03
CA ASP A 62 6.11 -8.89 -0.97
C ASP A 62 5.40 -8.50 -2.28
N ASN A 63 5.94 -7.52 -3.02
CA ASN A 63 5.40 -7.06 -4.30
C ASN A 63 6.01 -7.79 -5.52
N LEU A 64 7.23 -8.32 -5.41
CA LEU A 64 7.95 -9.07 -6.46
C LEU A 64 7.44 -10.49 -6.60
N GLN A 65 6.86 -11.07 -5.54
CA GLN A 65 6.08 -12.30 -5.64
C GLN A 65 4.74 -12.12 -6.40
N SER A 66 4.47 -10.93 -6.95
CA SER A 66 3.33 -10.69 -7.85
C SER A 66 3.54 -11.35 -9.21
N SER A 67 3.14 -12.61 -9.29
CA SER A 67 2.88 -13.28 -10.56
C SER A 67 1.90 -12.47 -11.43
N TRP A 68 1.93 -12.70 -12.76
CA TRP A 68 1.10 -11.98 -13.73
C TRP A 68 -0.41 -12.01 -13.39
N LEU A 69 -0.86 -13.09 -12.76
CA LEU A 69 -2.26 -13.34 -12.47
C LEU A 69 -2.83 -12.42 -11.37
N PRO A 70 -2.24 -12.31 -10.15
CA PRO A 70 -2.63 -11.31 -9.14
C PRO A 70 -2.68 -9.87 -9.65
N ARG A 71 -1.72 -9.48 -10.51
CA ARG A 71 -1.65 -8.13 -11.08
C ARG A 71 -2.88 -7.82 -11.95
N ASN A 72 -3.35 -8.82 -12.68
CA ASN A 72 -4.43 -8.69 -13.65
C ASN A 72 -5.76 -9.25 -13.16
N ILE A 73 -5.88 -9.63 -11.88
CA ILE A 73 -7.10 -10.28 -11.36
C ILE A 73 -8.33 -9.39 -11.50
N ARG A 74 -8.18 -8.07 -11.33
CA ARG A 74 -9.27 -7.08 -11.45
C ARG A 74 -9.82 -6.96 -12.89
N PRO A 75 -9.00 -6.71 -13.92
CA PRO A 75 -9.50 -6.73 -15.29
C PRO A 75 -9.97 -8.13 -15.71
N LEU A 76 -9.33 -9.21 -15.24
CA LEU A 76 -9.75 -10.58 -15.54
C LEU A 76 -11.12 -10.92 -14.96
N SER A 77 -11.43 -10.49 -13.73
CA SER A 77 -12.75 -10.72 -13.13
C SER A 77 -13.87 -10.01 -13.91
N LEU A 78 -13.59 -8.85 -14.48
CA LEU A 78 -14.55 -8.15 -15.35
C LEU A 78 -14.72 -8.84 -16.70
N ALA A 79 -13.62 -9.28 -17.31
CA ALA A 79 -13.68 -10.04 -18.55
C ALA A 79 -14.46 -11.35 -18.35
N PHE A 80 -14.25 -12.04 -17.23
CA PHE A 80 -14.99 -13.22 -16.84
C PHE A 80 -16.50 -12.93 -16.71
N LEU A 81 -16.87 -11.86 -16.00
CA LEU A 81 -18.27 -11.42 -15.89
C LEU A 81 -18.89 -11.17 -17.28
N LEU A 82 -18.17 -10.50 -18.17
CA LEU A 82 -18.66 -10.20 -19.52
C LEU A 82 -18.86 -11.48 -20.36
N ILE A 83 -17.96 -12.46 -20.24
CA ILE A 83 -18.09 -13.77 -20.89
C ILE A 83 -19.32 -14.51 -20.37
N VAL A 84 -19.49 -14.57 -19.04
CA VAL A 84 -20.65 -15.22 -18.41
C VAL A 84 -21.96 -14.58 -18.88
N LEU A 85 -22.05 -13.25 -18.85
CA LEU A 85 -23.23 -12.53 -19.35
C LEU A 85 -23.51 -12.83 -20.83
N THR A 86 -22.47 -12.86 -21.66
CA THR A 86 -22.61 -13.22 -23.08
C THR A 86 -23.18 -14.64 -23.24
N VAL A 87 -22.68 -15.61 -22.47
CA VAL A 87 -23.21 -16.98 -22.48
C VAL A 87 -24.68 -17.02 -22.02
N PHE A 88 -25.04 -16.29 -20.96
CA PHE A 88 -26.43 -16.20 -20.49
C PHE A 88 -27.36 -15.61 -21.58
N THR A 89 -26.92 -14.58 -22.29
CA THR A 89 -27.72 -14.01 -23.40
C THR A 89 -27.93 -15.00 -24.55
N LEU A 90 -26.93 -15.83 -24.86
CA LEU A 90 -27.07 -16.87 -25.91
C LEU A 90 -28.07 -17.96 -25.52
N ILE A 91 -28.14 -18.31 -24.23
CA ILE A 91 -29.14 -19.25 -23.71
C ILE A 91 -30.55 -18.67 -23.85
N ASP A 92 -30.73 -17.39 -23.56
CA ASP A 92 -32.02 -16.71 -23.68
C ASP A 92 -32.52 -16.62 -25.14
N PHE A 93 -31.61 -16.51 -26.11
CA PHE A 93 -31.93 -16.66 -27.55
C PHE A 93 -32.38 -18.07 -27.96
N LYS A 94 -32.62 -18.98 -27.01
CA LYS A 94 -33.08 -20.37 -27.20
C LYS A 94 -32.14 -21.24 -28.04
N TYR A 95 -30.85 -20.90 -28.11
CA TYR A 95 -29.84 -21.85 -28.60
C TYR A 95 -29.77 -23.11 -27.72
N VAL A 96 -30.16 -22.99 -26.45
CA VAL A 96 -30.30 -24.09 -25.49
C VAL A 96 -31.67 -23.96 -24.81
N ASN A 97 -32.38 -25.07 -24.62
CA ASN A 97 -33.77 -25.09 -24.14
C ASN A 97 -33.86 -24.92 -22.60
N LEU A 98 -33.32 -23.81 -22.09
CA LEU A 98 -33.28 -23.47 -20.66
C LEU A 98 -34.07 -22.18 -20.43
N SER A 99 -35.10 -22.24 -19.59
CA SER A 99 -35.84 -21.05 -19.14
C SER A 99 -35.11 -20.42 -17.95
N ILE A 100 -34.59 -19.20 -18.15
CA ILE A 100 -33.98 -18.39 -17.09
C ILE A 100 -35.09 -17.66 -16.35
N LYS A 101 -35.10 -17.70 -15.02
CA LYS A 101 -36.06 -16.90 -14.21
C LYS A 101 -35.63 -15.43 -14.19
N ASP A 102 -36.60 -14.52 -14.25
CA ASP A 102 -36.36 -13.07 -14.21
C ASP A 102 -35.53 -12.60 -13.00
N THR A 103 -35.67 -13.27 -11.85
CA THR A 103 -34.87 -13.00 -10.65
C THR A 103 -33.37 -13.11 -10.89
N TRP A 104 -32.94 -14.03 -11.76
CA TRP A 104 -31.52 -14.18 -12.11
C TRP A 104 -31.05 -13.03 -13.00
N ILE A 105 -31.90 -12.57 -13.93
CA ILE A 105 -31.59 -11.45 -14.82
C ILE A 105 -31.34 -10.18 -13.98
N ASP A 106 -32.22 -9.90 -13.03
CA ASP A 106 -32.10 -8.73 -12.14
C ASP A 106 -30.85 -8.81 -11.24
N LEU A 107 -30.59 -10.00 -10.66
CA LEU A 107 -29.38 -10.23 -9.87
C LEU A 107 -28.11 -9.99 -10.68
N TRP A 108 -28.03 -10.52 -11.90
CA TRP A 108 -26.88 -10.33 -12.79
C TRP A 108 -26.72 -8.87 -13.21
N GLN A 109 -27.82 -8.15 -13.45
CA GLN A 109 -27.79 -6.72 -13.76
C GLN A 109 -27.20 -5.91 -12.60
N ILE A 110 -27.68 -6.10 -11.38
CA ILE A 110 -27.18 -5.39 -10.18
C ILE A 110 -25.71 -5.69 -9.93
N LEU A 111 -25.32 -6.97 -10.02
CA LEU A 111 -23.92 -7.39 -9.85
C LEU A 111 -23.01 -6.74 -10.89
N SER A 112 -23.44 -6.72 -12.16
CA SER A 112 -22.66 -6.15 -13.26
C SER A 112 -22.46 -4.66 -13.10
N ILE A 113 -23.54 -3.90 -12.85
CA ILE A 113 -23.47 -2.45 -12.65
C ILE A 113 -22.55 -2.13 -11.46
N THR A 114 -22.66 -2.87 -10.37
CA THR A 114 -21.81 -2.69 -9.19
C THR A 114 -20.35 -2.98 -9.49
N ALA A 115 -20.03 -4.11 -10.14
CA ALA A 115 -18.67 -4.50 -10.45
C ALA A 115 -17.99 -3.56 -11.46
N PHE A 116 -18.67 -3.25 -12.58
CA PHE A 116 -18.17 -2.32 -13.58
C PHE A 116 -18.07 -0.90 -13.04
N GLY A 117 -19.08 -0.43 -12.31
CA GLY A 117 -19.11 0.88 -11.67
C GLY A 117 -17.99 1.06 -10.65
N ALA A 118 -17.73 0.07 -9.79
CA ALA A 118 -16.63 0.12 -8.83
C ALA A 118 -15.26 0.16 -9.53
N TYR A 119 -15.05 -0.67 -10.56
CA TYR A 119 -13.76 -0.71 -11.25
C TYR A 119 -13.49 0.55 -12.07
N PHE A 120 -14.41 0.95 -12.95
CA PHE A 120 -14.22 2.13 -13.80
C PHE A 120 -14.36 3.43 -13.00
N GLY A 121 -15.26 3.47 -12.02
CA GLY A 121 -15.43 4.61 -11.12
C GLY A 121 -14.19 4.87 -10.26
N SER A 122 -13.62 3.83 -9.63
CA SER A 122 -12.38 3.99 -8.84
C SER A 122 -11.20 4.44 -9.69
N ARG A 123 -11.04 3.89 -10.90
CA ARG A 123 -10.01 4.32 -11.87
C ARG A 123 -10.23 5.76 -12.34
N GLY A 124 -11.48 6.16 -12.55
CA GLY A 124 -11.85 7.53 -12.91
C GLY A 124 -11.47 8.53 -11.82
N LEU A 125 -11.80 8.21 -10.55
CA LEU A 125 -11.47 9.04 -9.40
C LEU A 125 -9.96 9.15 -9.16
N GLU A 126 -9.21 8.06 -9.35
CA GLU A 126 -7.73 8.08 -9.24
C GLU A 126 -7.10 9.09 -10.22
N LYS A 127 -7.65 9.18 -11.43
CA LYS A 127 -7.14 10.09 -12.48
C LYS A 127 -7.49 11.56 -12.21
N ILE A 128 -8.60 11.82 -11.51
CA ILE A 128 -9.03 13.17 -11.13
C ILE A 128 -8.19 13.67 -9.94
N ASN A 129 -7.93 12.82 -8.95
CA ASN A 129 -7.14 13.19 -7.77
C ASN A 129 -5.65 13.42 -8.07
N LYS A 130 -5.07 12.76 -9.08
CA LYS A 130 -3.69 13.04 -9.52
C LYS A 130 -3.51 14.37 -10.27
N LYS A 131 -4.61 15.01 -10.68
CA LYS A 131 -4.60 16.32 -11.37
C LYS A 131 -4.81 17.51 -10.43
N LYS A 132 -5.20 17.28 -9.18
CA LYS A 132 -5.22 18.27 -8.11
C LYS A 132 -3.92 18.20 -7.32
#